data_AF-A0A9P4YAY4-F1
#
_entry.id   AF-A0A9P4YAY4-F1
#
_cell.length_a   1.000
_cell.length_b   1.000
_cell.length_c   1.000
_cell.angle_alpha   90.00
_cell.angle_beta   90.00
_cell.angle_gamma   90.00
#
_symmetry.space_group_name_H-M   'P 1'
#
loop_
_entity.id
_entity.type
_entity.pdbx_description
1 polymer ?
#
loop_
_entity_poly.entity_id
_entity_poly.type
_entity_poly.pdbx_seq_one_letter_code
_entity_poly.pdbx_strand_id
1 'polypeptide(L)'
;MANDRPFEGPVPVNDDDRSSCDDETNSESSGTQVRDTDEAWSDAGEDFQAQITEVEESLGEAQNQQAQADSNETCNTVPEHSYERGCFIWAPAATTMRHWPCARYAVITSEGDIFYKYLTVVENLQQNINCRKQGFFQSREFIEMGPLYLMPGDWNTAKLYLFRRKNRLAYKVFRPVLKVLPGLNDQALWPEKPSFDLNDLEPWLDYPDGLDKHSALFPCVHEPAFGGKPMIAKLWLTPACIPRGIETEMMAYRAAAGTGLTPEFIGHVTERGRVVGFLMECVQGARKPVWRRDRESCREAVKRFYEATGWLRADKGNRRHNFLIKDGNALLIDLSTALSPANVQRRPQGWVEEMLGEDLGGCWSL
;
A
#
# COMPACT_ATOMS: atom_id res chain seq x y z
N MET A 1 29.42 -67.62 -3.72
CA MET A 1 28.75 -68.73 -4.43
C MET A 1 27.31 -68.31 -4.67
N ALA A 2 26.88 -68.47 -5.92
CA ALA A 2 25.67 -67.93 -6.50
C ALA A 2 24.38 -68.56 -5.96
N ASN A 3 23.27 -67.84 -6.08
CA ASN A 3 22.02 -68.41 -6.56
C ASN A 3 21.21 -67.37 -7.33
N ASP A 4 20.82 -67.75 -8.54
CA ASP A 4 20.12 -67.00 -9.58
C ASP A 4 18.58 -67.25 -9.50
N ARG A 5 17.82 -66.14 -9.61
CA ARG A 5 16.59 -65.92 -10.43
C ARG A 5 15.24 -66.62 -10.08
N PRO A 6 14.06 -66.19 -10.66
CA PRO A 6 13.81 -65.13 -11.68
C PRO A 6 12.62 -64.14 -11.45
N PHE A 7 12.65 -63.05 -12.22
CA PHE A 7 11.59 -62.26 -12.92
C PHE A 7 10.21 -61.96 -12.30
N GLU A 8 9.84 -60.67 -12.29
CA GLU A 8 8.70 -60.12 -13.08
C GLU A 8 8.80 -58.57 -13.21
N GLY A 9 8.34 -58.03 -14.34
CA GLY A 9 8.50 -56.65 -14.80
C GLY A 9 7.36 -55.68 -14.44
N PRO A 10 7.25 -54.52 -15.12
CA PRO A 10 6.92 -53.23 -14.50
C PRO A 10 5.44 -52.82 -14.54
N VAL A 11 5.04 -51.94 -13.62
CA VAL A 11 3.73 -51.24 -13.62
C VAL A 11 3.97 -49.72 -13.61
N PRO A 12 3.22 -48.94 -14.41
CA PRO A 12 3.53 -47.54 -14.72
C PRO A 12 3.07 -46.55 -13.65
N VAL A 13 3.75 -45.40 -13.66
CA VAL A 13 3.41 -44.16 -12.95
C VAL A 13 2.31 -43.46 -13.73
N ASN A 14 1.14 -43.25 -13.12
CA ASN A 14 0.16 -42.28 -13.60
C ASN A 14 0.42 -40.96 -12.87
N ASP A 15 0.81 -39.96 -13.65
CA ASP A 15 0.60 -38.54 -13.37
C ASP A 15 -0.89 -38.26 -13.50
N ASP A 16 -1.50 -37.67 -12.47
CA ASP A 16 -2.65 -36.75 -12.55
C ASP A 16 -2.91 -36.20 -11.14
N ASP A 17 -2.71 -34.90 -10.96
CA ASP A 17 -3.81 -33.99 -10.58
C ASP A 17 -3.28 -32.57 -10.33
N ARG A 18 -3.37 -31.77 -11.39
CA ARG A 18 -3.61 -30.33 -11.31
C ARG A 18 -5.11 -30.13 -11.14
N SER A 19 -5.53 -29.53 -10.04
CA SER A 19 -6.91 -29.04 -9.85
C SER A 19 -6.83 -27.94 -8.78
N SER A 20 -6.82 -26.66 -9.15
CA SER A 20 -7.98 -25.77 -9.37
C SER A 20 -8.98 -25.80 -8.22
N CYS A 21 -9.05 -24.72 -7.44
CA CYS A 21 -10.19 -24.41 -6.60
C CYS A 21 -10.58 -22.97 -6.86
N ASP A 22 -11.44 -22.79 -7.87
CA ASP A 22 -12.41 -21.71 -7.91
C ASP A 22 -13.67 -22.14 -7.14
N ASP A 23 -14.39 -21.11 -6.71
CA ASP A 23 -15.63 -21.03 -5.96
C ASP A 23 -16.65 -22.15 -6.16
N GLU A 24 -17.35 -22.51 -5.08
CA GLU A 24 -18.82 -22.55 -5.11
C GLU A 24 -19.45 -22.41 -3.73
N THR A 25 -20.41 -21.48 -3.68
CA THR A 25 -21.38 -21.20 -2.64
C THR A 25 -22.42 -22.31 -2.50
N ASN A 26 -22.87 -22.62 -1.28
CA ASN A 26 -24.32 -22.61 -1.04
C ASN A 26 -24.72 -22.49 0.45
N SER A 27 -25.82 -21.77 0.61
CA SER A 27 -26.56 -21.38 1.80
C SER A 27 -27.27 -22.52 2.52
N GLU A 28 -27.52 -22.34 3.82
CA GLU A 28 -28.89 -22.31 4.36
C GLU A 28 -28.93 -21.75 5.80
N SER A 29 -30.12 -21.24 6.12
CA SER A 29 -30.46 -20.16 7.05
C SER A 29 -30.85 -20.59 8.46
N SER A 30 -30.64 -19.72 9.45
CA SER A 30 -31.63 -19.46 10.50
C SER A 30 -31.49 -18.02 10.99
N GLY A 31 -32.62 -17.30 11.04
CA GLY A 31 -32.67 -15.86 11.17
C GLY A 31 -32.67 -15.35 12.60
N THR A 32 -32.21 -14.11 12.78
CA THR A 32 -32.75 -13.16 13.76
C THR A 32 -32.55 -11.75 13.19
N GLN A 33 -33.63 -10.95 13.26
CA GLN A 33 -33.78 -9.64 12.65
C GLN A 33 -32.73 -8.62 13.10
N VAL A 34 -32.12 -7.91 12.15
CA VAL A 34 -31.49 -6.61 12.36
C VAL A 34 -32.27 -5.59 11.53
N ARG A 35 -32.86 -4.61 12.22
CA ARG A 35 -33.40 -3.40 11.62
C ARG A 35 -32.32 -2.31 11.61
N ASP A 36 -32.27 -1.62 10.48
CA ASP A 36 -31.91 -0.22 10.26
C ASP A 36 -30.44 0.22 10.44
N THR A 37 -29.64 0.02 9.38
CA THR A 37 -28.51 0.92 9.00
C THR A 37 -28.35 1.15 7.49
N ASP A 38 -29.21 0.58 6.64
CA ASP A 38 -29.05 0.67 5.17
C ASP A 38 -29.66 1.93 4.55
N GLU A 39 -30.56 2.64 5.23
CA GLU A 39 -31.18 3.85 4.67
C GLU A 39 -30.23 5.08 4.64
N ALA A 40 -29.13 5.09 5.40
CA ALA A 40 -28.19 6.22 5.40
C ALA A 40 -27.09 6.14 4.32
N TRP A 41 -26.93 5.00 3.63
CA TRP A 41 -25.89 4.79 2.62
C TRP A 41 -26.42 4.68 1.18
N SER A 42 -27.73 4.50 1.02
CA SER A 42 -28.41 4.61 -0.28
C SER A 42 -28.40 6.07 -0.77
N ASP A 43 -28.73 7.01 0.12
CA ASP A 43 -28.89 8.43 -0.22
C ASP A 43 -27.56 9.09 -0.66
N ALA A 44 -26.42 8.69 -0.07
CA ALA A 44 -25.11 9.23 -0.45
C ALA A 44 -24.57 8.67 -1.78
N GLY A 45 -25.04 7.48 -2.19
CA GLY A 45 -24.68 6.86 -3.48
C GLY A 45 -25.52 7.43 -4.63
N GLU A 46 -26.80 7.70 -4.39
CA GLU A 46 -27.70 8.30 -5.39
C GLU A 46 -27.37 9.77 -5.65
N ASP A 47 -27.01 10.54 -4.62
CA ASP A 47 -26.59 11.95 -4.75
C ASP A 47 -25.26 12.08 -5.52
N PHE A 48 -24.36 11.08 -5.42
CA PHE A 48 -23.11 11.04 -6.20
C PHE A 48 -23.33 10.60 -7.66
N GLN A 49 -24.31 9.72 -7.91
CA GLN A 49 -24.65 9.28 -9.26
C GLN A 49 -25.42 10.35 -10.03
N ALA A 50 -26.28 11.12 -9.34
CA ALA A 50 -26.92 12.32 -9.89
C ALA A 50 -25.88 13.39 -10.30
N GLN A 51 -24.85 13.60 -9.46
CA GLN A 51 -23.73 14.49 -9.78
C GLN A 51 -22.87 13.99 -10.97
N ILE A 52 -22.82 12.67 -11.22
CA ILE A 52 -22.15 12.11 -12.41
C ILE A 52 -22.97 12.39 -13.68
N THR A 53 -24.28 12.16 -13.64
CA THR A 53 -25.17 12.43 -14.79
C THR A 53 -25.19 13.92 -15.14
N GLU A 54 -25.23 14.80 -14.12
CA GLU A 54 -25.17 16.26 -14.31
C GLU A 54 -23.81 16.71 -14.90
N VAL A 55 -22.72 16.01 -14.57
CA VAL A 55 -21.38 16.24 -15.16
C VAL A 55 -21.29 15.70 -16.59
N GLU A 56 -21.94 14.59 -16.92
CA GLU A 56 -21.98 14.03 -18.28
C GLU A 56 -22.85 14.87 -19.22
N GLU A 57 -23.99 15.37 -18.75
CA GLU A 57 -24.84 16.34 -19.47
C GLU A 57 -24.12 17.68 -19.65
N SER A 58 -23.45 18.18 -18.60
CA SER A 58 -22.60 19.39 -18.70
C SER A 58 -21.40 19.19 -19.63
N LEU A 59 -20.84 17.98 -19.76
CA LEU A 59 -19.79 17.65 -20.73
C LEU A 59 -20.32 17.62 -22.17
N GLY A 60 -21.54 17.12 -22.38
CA GLY A 60 -22.22 17.12 -23.67
C GLY A 60 -22.54 18.53 -24.16
N GLU A 61 -23.03 19.40 -23.27
CA GLU A 61 -23.29 20.81 -23.57
C GLU A 61 -22.00 21.62 -23.75
N ALA A 62 -20.97 21.37 -22.95
CA ALA A 62 -19.66 22.00 -23.11
C ALA A 62 -18.97 21.60 -24.42
N GLN A 63 -19.11 20.37 -24.90
CA GLN A 63 -18.59 19.94 -26.20
C GLN A 63 -19.29 20.63 -27.38
N ASN A 64 -20.59 20.93 -27.25
CA ASN A 64 -21.37 21.63 -28.28
C ASN A 64 -21.10 23.15 -28.27
N GLN A 65 -20.85 23.74 -27.11
CA GLN A 65 -20.45 25.15 -26.98
C GLN A 65 -18.98 25.39 -27.37
N GLN A 66 -18.07 24.43 -27.13
CA GLN A 66 -16.66 24.50 -27.54
C GLN A 66 -16.49 24.50 -29.06
N ALA A 67 -17.35 23.80 -29.80
CA ALA A 67 -17.34 23.81 -31.27
C ALA A 67 -17.75 25.18 -31.88
N GLN A 68 -18.42 26.05 -31.12
CA GLN A 68 -18.75 27.42 -31.53
C GLN A 68 -17.78 28.48 -30.95
N ALA A 69 -17.11 28.19 -29.83
CA ALA A 69 -16.16 29.11 -29.16
C ALA A 69 -14.72 29.04 -29.69
N ASP A 70 -14.33 27.98 -30.41
CA ASP A 70 -12.99 27.81 -31.02
C ASP A 70 -12.65 28.86 -32.11
N SER A 71 -13.49 29.88 -32.31
CA SER A 71 -13.20 31.02 -33.17
C SER A 71 -12.70 32.28 -32.44
N ASN A 72 -12.77 32.38 -31.09
CA ASN A 72 -12.56 33.70 -30.48
C ASN A 72 -12.10 33.83 -29.01
N GLU A 73 -11.43 32.85 -28.39
CA GLU A 73 -10.82 33.09 -27.06
C GLU A 73 -9.36 32.65 -26.95
N THR A 74 -8.50 33.63 -26.65
CA THR A 74 -7.10 33.48 -26.29
C THR A 74 -6.99 32.73 -24.96
N CYS A 75 -6.77 31.42 -25.04
CA CYS A 75 -6.24 30.63 -23.94
C CYS A 75 -4.91 31.24 -23.50
N ASN A 76 -4.84 31.74 -22.26
CA ASN A 76 -3.59 32.16 -21.63
C ASN A 76 -2.70 30.93 -21.44
N THR A 77 -1.94 30.60 -22.48
CA THR A 77 -0.96 29.52 -22.45
C THR A 77 0.18 29.95 -21.53
N VAL A 78 0.26 29.32 -20.37
CA VAL A 78 1.46 29.37 -19.52
C VAL A 78 2.65 28.94 -20.40
N PRO A 79 3.72 29.74 -20.52
CA PRO A 79 4.87 29.40 -21.36
C PRO A 79 5.45 28.04 -20.95
N GLU A 80 5.80 27.18 -21.92
CA GLU A 80 6.42 25.86 -21.67
C GLU A 80 7.68 25.91 -20.77
N HIS A 81 8.31 27.08 -20.64
CA HIS A 81 9.48 27.32 -19.81
C HIS A 81 9.23 27.44 -18.30
N SER A 82 7.97 27.46 -17.84
CA SER A 82 7.66 27.57 -16.41
C SER A 82 7.21 26.25 -15.77
N TYR A 83 7.25 25.13 -16.49
CA TYR A 83 6.86 23.84 -15.93
C TYR A 83 7.98 23.25 -15.06
N GLU A 84 7.58 22.67 -13.93
CA GLU A 84 8.49 22.02 -13.01
C GLU A 84 8.55 20.51 -13.30
N ARG A 85 9.73 19.94 -13.15
CA ARG A 85 9.96 18.51 -13.40
C ARG A 85 9.42 17.68 -12.24
N GLY A 86 8.41 16.87 -12.52
CA GLY A 86 7.84 15.86 -11.64
C GLY A 86 8.49 14.50 -11.83
N CYS A 87 9.19 14.03 -10.80
CA CYS A 87 9.76 12.70 -10.69
C CYS A 87 8.72 11.72 -10.15
N PHE A 88 8.48 10.62 -10.86
CA PHE A 88 7.57 9.56 -10.40
C PHE A 88 8.16 8.82 -9.20
N ILE A 89 7.44 8.84 -8.08
CA ILE A 89 7.90 8.24 -6.81
C ILE A 89 7.22 6.90 -6.57
N TRP A 90 5.90 6.85 -6.73
CA TRP A 90 5.13 5.66 -6.38
C TRP A 90 3.77 5.60 -7.08
N ALA A 91 3.29 4.39 -7.32
CA ALA A 91 1.88 4.10 -7.62
C ALA A 91 1.54 2.69 -7.09
N PRO A 92 0.27 2.35 -6.85
CA PRO A 92 -0.10 1.01 -6.40
C PRO A 92 0.29 -0.05 -7.45
N ALA A 93 0.80 -1.20 -6.99
CA ALA A 93 1.10 -2.36 -7.87
C ALA A 93 -0.16 -2.91 -8.56
N ALA A 94 -1.28 -2.88 -7.82
CA ALA A 94 -2.59 -3.27 -8.27
C ALA A 94 -3.61 -2.22 -7.84
N THR A 95 -4.33 -1.69 -8.82
CA THR A 95 -5.49 -0.83 -8.63
C THR A 95 -6.69 -1.73 -8.39
N THR A 96 -7.02 -1.99 -7.14
CA THR A 96 -8.28 -2.68 -6.80
C THR A 96 -9.45 -1.70 -6.88
N MET A 97 -10.70 -2.17 -6.95
CA MET A 97 -11.89 -1.30 -6.92
C MET A 97 -11.91 -0.31 -5.74
N ARG A 98 -11.14 -0.59 -4.66
CA ARG A 98 -11.02 0.25 -3.47
C ARG A 98 -9.95 1.33 -3.55
N HIS A 99 -9.08 1.31 -4.57
CA HIS A 99 -7.99 2.27 -4.73
C HIS A 99 -8.05 2.86 -6.14
N TRP A 100 -8.39 4.14 -6.23
CA TRP A 100 -8.22 4.88 -7.48
C TRP A 100 -6.74 4.84 -7.89
N PRO A 101 -6.44 4.74 -9.19
CA PRO A 101 -5.07 4.77 -9.71
C PRO A 101 -4.42 6.12 -9.40
N CYS A 102 -3.86 6.26 -8.20
CA CYS A 102 -3.23 7.48 -7.73
C CYS A 102 -1.72 7.31 -7.80
N ALA A 103 -1.06 8.14 -8.61
CA ALA A 103 0.38 8.22 -8.73
C ALA A 103 0.91 9.40 -7.91
N ARG A 104 2.01 9.17 -7.20
CA ARG A 104 2.72 10.19 -6.43
C ARG A 104 3.93 10.66 -7.21
N TYR A 105 4.07 11.97 -7.33
CA TYR A 105 5.20 12.64 -7.95
C TYR A 105 5.87 13.58 -6.94
N ALA A 106 7.19 13.65 -6.96
CA ALA A 106 7.95 14.71 -6.30
C ALA A 106 8.32 15.75 -7.36
N VAL A 107 8.05 17.01 -7.06
CA VAL A 107 8.36 18.16 -7.90
C VAL A 107 9.40 18.98 -7.17
N ILE A 108 10.54 19.22 -7.82
CA ILE A 108 11.62 20.04 -7.28
C ILE A 108 11.47 21.42 -7.91
N THR A 109 11.28 22.46 -7.08
CA THR A 109 11.17 23.84 -7.56
C THR A 109 12.54 24.37 -7.97
N SER A 110 12.56 25.51 -8.65
CA SER A 110 13.82 26.23 -8.95
C SER A 110 14.61 26.63 -7.70
N GLU A 111 13.94 26.73 -6.55
CA GLU A 111 14.53 27.10 -5.25
C GLU A 111 15.08 25.86 -4.51
N GLY A 112 14.85 24.65 -5.03
CA GLY A 112 15.29 23.40 -4.44
C GLY A 112 14.27 22.74 -3.50
N ASP A 113 13.12 23.38 -3.28
CA ASP A 113 12.06 22.81 -2.45
C ASP A 113 11.39 21.61 -3.12
N ILE A 114 10.94 20.65 -2.30
CA ILE A 114 10.24 19.46 -2.77
C ILE A 114 8.74 19.55 -2.46
N PHE A 115 7.93 19.39 -3.49
CA PHE A 115 6.47 19.35 -3.43
C PHE A 115 5.97 17.99 -3.89
N TYR A 116 5.11 17.34 -3.10
CA TYR A 116 4.47 16.11 -3.53
C TYR A 116 3.13 16.38 -4.20
N LYS A 117 2.94 15.78 -5.38
CA LYS A 117 1.71 15.86 -6.17
C LYS A 117 1.10 14.47 -6.27
N TYR A 118 -0.20 14.38 -5.99
CA TYR A 118 -1.01 13.18 -6.02
C TYR A 118 -1.94 13.23 -7.22
N LEU A 119 -1.63 12.45 -8.24
CA LEU A 119 -2.31 12.47 -9.52
C LEU A 119 -3.23 11.27 -9.66
N THR A 120 -4.54 11.51 -9.75
CA THR A 120 -5.50 10.45 -10.08
C THR A 120 -5.49 10.22 -11.58
N VAL A 121 -5.00 9.07 -12.02
CA VAL A 121 -4.94 8.69 -13.43
C VAL A 121 -6.34 8.35 -13.93
N VAL A 122 -6.73 8.93 -15.05
CA VAL A 122 -8.04 8.70 -15.66
C VAL A 122 -7.89 7.72 -16.81
N GLU A 123 -8.75 6.70 -16.80
CA GLU A 123 -8.78 5.69 -17.86
C GLU A 123 -9.24 6.30 -19.19
N ASN A 124 -8.70 5.77 -20.29
CA ASN A 124 -9.10 6.14 -21.63
C ASN A 124 -9.21 4.87 -22.47
N LEU A 125 -10.32 4.13 -22.25
CA LEU A 125 -10.56 2.84 -22.88
C LEU A 125 -10.70 2.95 -24.40
N GLN A 126 -11.21 4.09 -24.91
CA GLN A 126 -11.30 4.37 -26.35
C GLN A 126 -9.93 4.35 -27.04
N GLN A 127 -8.85 4.65 -26.31
CA GLN A 127 -7.47 4.62 -26.82
C GLN A 127 -6.66 3.45 -26.28
N ASN A 128 -7.34 2.41 -25.77
CA ASN A 128 -6.72 1.23 -25.17
C ASN A 128 -5.73 1.58 -24.05
N ILE A 129 -6.12 2.54 -23.18
CA ILE A 129 -5.38 2.91 -21.98
C ILE A 129 -6.22 2.50 -20.78
N ASN A 130 -5.91 1.32 -20.25
CA ASN A 130 -6.49 0.79 -19.03
C ASN A 130 -5.45 0.93 -17.92
N CYS A 131 -5.50 2.05 -17.18
CA CYS A 131 -4.60 2.28 -16.06
C CYS A 131 -4.97 1.46 -14.81
N ARG A 132 -6.11 0.75 -14.82
CA ARG A 132 -6.45 -0.23 -13.79
C ARG A 132 -5.86 -1.62 -14.05
N LYS A 133 -5.25 -1.83 -15.21
CA LYS A 133 -4.56 -3.08 -15.53
C LYS A 133 -3.39 -3.27 -14.55
N GLN A 134 -3.31 -4.44 -13.93
CA GLN A 134 -2.15 -4.81 -13.12
C GLN A 134 -0.88 -4.63 -13.94
N GLY A 135 0.15 -4.01 -13.36
CA GLY A 135 1.39 -3.75 -14.07
C GLY A 135 1.39 -2.47 -14.93
N PHE A 136 0.33 -1.65 -14.93
CA PHE A 136 0.28 -0.46 -15.79
C PHE A 136 1.42 0.52 -15.52
N PHE A 137 1.67 0.87 -14.25
CA PHE A 137 2.74 1.80 -13.87
C PHE A 137 4.15 1.22 -14.05
N GLN A 138 4.24 -0.10 -14.22
CA GLN A 138 5.45 -0.86 -14.56
C GLN A 138 5.61 -1.05 -16.06
N SER A 139 4.60 -0.69 -16.85
CA SER A 139 4.62 -0.91 -18.28
C SER A 139 5.69 -0.05 -18.93
N ARG A 140 6.33 -0.63 -19.95
CA ARG A 140 7.30 0.10 -20.78
C ARG A 140 6.73 1.41 -21.33
N GLU A 141 5.46 1.40 -21.74
CA GLU A 141 4.78 2.60 -22.25
C GLU A 141 4.70 3.73 -21.21
N PHE A 142 4.42 3.40 -19.95
CA PHE A 142 4.38 4.40 -18.88
C PHE A 142 5.77 4.90 -18.51
N ILE A 143 6.75 4.00 -18.43
CA ILE A 143 8.15 4.35 -18.13
C ILE A 143 8.75 5.25 -19.22
N GLU A 144 8.50 4.93 -20.49
CA GLU A 144 8.99 5.71 -21.64
C GLU A 144 8.31 7.08 -21.78
N MET A 145 7.18 7.32 -21.11
CA MET A 145 6.57 8.65 -21.01
C MET A 145 7.50 9.65 -20.30
N GLY A 146 8.40 9.15 -19.44
CA GLY A 146 9.40 9.96 -18.75
C GLY A 146 8.84 10.78 -17.59
N PRO A 147 9.60 11.78 -17.09
CA PRO A 147 9.10 12.68 -16.06
C PRO A 147 7.90 13.49 -16.58
N LEU A 148 6.98 13.83 -15.67
CA LEU A 148 5.91 14.76 -16.00
C LEU A 148 6.42 16.19 -15.83
N TYR A 149 6.06 17.08 -16.74
CA TYR A 149 6.26 18.52 -16.61
C TYR A 149 4.96 19.08 -16.08
N LEU A 150 4.99 19.53 -14.83
CA LEU A 150 3.81 19.90 -14.05
C LEU A 150 3.75 21.42 -13.92
N MET A 151 2.53 21.97 -13.93
CA MET A 151 2.35 23.41 -13.76
C MET A 151 2.88 23.83 -12.38
N PRO A 152 3.60 24.96 -12.30
CA PRO A 152 4.13 25.46 -11.04
C PRO A 152 2.99 25.86 -10.10
N GLY A 153 3.33 26.00 -8.82
CA GLY A 153 2.44 26.58 -7.83
C GLY A 153 1.94 25.60 -6.76
N ASP A 154 1.16 26.16 -5.84
CA ASP A 154 0.74 25.48 -4.62
C ASP A 154 -0.55 24.69 -4.86
N TRP A 155 -0.37 23.47 -5.35
CA TRP A 155 -1.42 22.46 -5.46
C TRP A 155 -0.81 21.10 -5.13
N ASN A 156 -1.64 20.14 -4.72
CA ASN A 156 -1.16 18.81 -4.36
C ASN A 156 -2.00 17.68 -4.95
N THR A 157 -3.16 17.97 -5.55
CA THR A 157 -3.97 16.96 -6.24
C THR A 157 -4.38 17.43 -7.63
N ALA A 158 -4.46 16.49 -8.58
CA ALA A 158 -5.00 16.74 -9.92
C ALA A 158 -5.45 15.44 -10.59
N LYS A 159 -6.13 15.56 -11.73
CA LYS A 159 -6.42 14.42 -12.62
C LYS A 159 -5.36 14.33 -13.72
N LEU A 160 -4.79 13.15 -13.93
CA LEU A 160 -3.85 12.85 -15.02
C LEU A 160 -4.58 12.09 -16.13
N TYR A 161 -4.83 12.78 -17.24
CA TYR A 161 -5.46 12.19 -18.41
C TYR A 161 -4.38 11.71 -19.37
N LEU A 162 -4.42 10.42 -19.69
CA LEU A 162 -3.49 9.78 -20.60
C LEU A 162 -4.15 9.58 -21.96
N PHE A 163 -3.39 9.79 -23.03
CA PHE A 163 -3.85 9.62 -24.40
C PHE A 163 -2.70 9.20 -25.31
N ARG A 164 -3.01 8.63 -26.48
CA ARG A 164 -2.02 8.23 -27.47
C ARG A 164 -1.83 9.33 -28.51
N ARG A 165 -0.57 9.73 -28.75
CA ARG A 165 -0.17 10.61 -29.83
C ARG A 165 0.98 9.97 -30.60
N LYS A 166 0.79 9.68 -31.89
CA LYS A 166 1.80 9.01 -32.74
C LYS A 166 2.35 7.72 -32.09
N ASN A 167 1.47 6.88 -31.56
CA ASN A 167 1.78 5.62 -30.84
C ASN A 167 2.60 5.76 -29.55
N ARG A 168 2.73 6.98 -28.99
CA ARG A 168 3.33 7.20 -27.68
C ARG A 168 2.29 7.67 -26.68
N LEU A 169 2.49 7.33 -25.42
CA LEU A 169 1.71 7.86 -24.32
C LEU A 169 2.04 9.34 -24.15
N ALA A 170 1.00 10.16 -24.08
CA ALA A 170 1.05 11.57 -23.77
C ALA A 170 0.06 11.84 -22.63
N TYR A 171 0.18 13.01 -22.01
CA TYR A 171 -0.62 13.35 -20.85
C TYR A 171 -1.11 14.80 -20.88
N LYS A 172 -2.19 15.04 -20.14
CA LYS A 172 -2.66 16.35 -19.73
C LYS A 172 -3.07 16.30 -18.26
N VAL A 173 -2.71 17.33 -17.51
CA VAL A 173 -3.10 17.49 -16.10
C VAL A 173 -4.28 18.45 -16.02
N PHE A 174 -5.34 18.03 -15.33
CA PHE A 174 -6.57 18.81 -15.20
C PHE A 174 -6.95 19.00 -13.75
N ARG A 175 -7.62 20.13 -13.47
CA ARG A 175 -8.15 20.49 -12.15
C ARG A 175 -7.09 20.38 -11.04
N PRO A 176 -5.94 21.08 -11.15
CA PRO A 176 -5.00 21.19 -10.04
C PRO A 176 -5.70 21.89 -8.87
N VAL A 177 -5.69 21.25 -7.71
CA VAL A 177 -6.32 21.77 -6.49
C VAL A 177 -5.38 21.55 -5.31
N LEU A 178 -5.24 22.56 -4.47
CA LEU A 178 -4.66 22.44 -3.15
C LEU A 178 -5.72 21.86 -2.20
N LYS A 179 -5.47 20.67 -1.68
CA LYS A 179 -6.33 20.03 -0.68
C LYS A 179 -5.63 19.96 0.66
N VAL A 180 -6.40 20.11 1.74
CA VAL A 180 -5.96 19.65 3.06
C VAL A 180 -5.95 18.13 3.01
N LEU A 181 -4.76 17.53 3.10
CA LEU A 181 -4.61 16.09 3.05
C LEU A 181 -4.92 15.47 4.42
N PRO A 182 -5.66 14.34 4.48
CA PRO A 182 -5.97 13.68 5.73
C PRO A 182 -4.70 13.25 6.47
N GLY A 183 -4.65 13.51 7.78
CA GLY A 183 -3.64 12.96 8.67
C GLY A 183 -3.97 11.53 9.13
N LEU A 184 -3.08 10.96 9.94
CA LEU A 184 -3.37 9.73 10.68
C LEU A 184 -4.18 10.05 11.93
N ASN A 185 -4.91 9.06 12.45
CA ASN A 185 -5.60 9.14 13.72
C ASN A 185 -4.65 9.45 14.89
N ASP A 186 -5.03 10.38 15.77
CA ASP A 186 -4.24 10.79 16.94
C ASP A 186 -3.85 9.64 17.87
N GLN A 187 -4.67 8.59 17.98
CA GLN A 187 -4.37 7.41 18.80
C GLN A 187 -3.17 6.61 18.27
N ALA A 188 -2.89 6.70 16.96
CA ALA A 188 -1.73 6.07 16.35
C ALA A 188 -0.45 6.89 16.55
N LEU A 189 -0.56 8.18 16.87
CA LEU A 189 0.58 9.07 17.05
C LEU A 189 1.20 8.92 18.45
N TRP A 190 2.52 9.06 18.52
CA TRP A 190 3.29 9.01 19.77
C TRP A 190 3.89 10.40 20.04
N PRO A 191 3.21 11.27 20.79
CA PRO A 191 3.69 12.64 21.03
C PRO A 191 5.12 12.72 21.57
N GLU A 192 5.58 11.69 22.26
CA GLU A 192 6.92 11.55 22.85
C GLU A 192 8.01 11.18 21.84
N LYS A 193 7.67 10.74 20.62
CA LYS A 193 8.62 10.32 19.59
C LYS A 193 8.90 11.46 18.61
N PRO A 194 10.15 11.57 18.11
CA PRO A 194 10.51 12.61 17.14
C PRO A 194 9.75 12.42 15.82
N SER A 195 9.74 13.49 15.02
CA SER A 195 9.22 13.53 13.66
C SER A 195 10.34 13.94 12.72
N PHE A 196 10.40 13.30 11.55
CA PHE A 196 11.38 13.58 10.50
C PHE A 196 10.66 14.01 9.25
N ASP A 197 11.08 15.09 8.59
CA ASP A 197 10.53 15.43 7.28
C ASP A 197 11.06 14.42 6.25
N LEU A 198 10.17 13.93 5.40
CA LEU A 198 10.50 12.96 4.36
C LEU A 198 11.60 13.47 3.41
N ASN A 199 11.70 14.79 3.21
CA ASN A 199 12.74 15.39 2.39
C ASN A 199 14.13 15.32 3.03
N ASP A 200 14.22 15.26 4.36
CA ASP A 200 15.48 15.17 5.09
C ASP A 200 16.06 13.74 5.07
N LEU A 201 15.25 12.75 4.71
CA LEU A 201 15.65 11.35 4.62
C LEU A 201 16.39 11.12 3.28
N GLU A 202 17.73 11.00 3.27
CA GLU A 202 18.53 10.70 2.06
C GLU A 202 18.33 9.24 1.55
N PRO A 203 18.35 8.94 0.22
CA PRO A 203 18.06 9.75 -0.96
C PRO A 203 16.98 9.07 -1.84
N TRP A 204 15.71 9.45 -1.71
CA TRP A 204 14.59 8.94 -2.52
C TRP A 204 14.67 9.28 -4.02
N LEU A 205 15.70 10.03 -4.44
CA LEU A 205 15.86 10.56 -5.79
C LEU A 205 16.86 9.76 -6.65
N ASP A 206 17.77 9.00 -6.05
CA ASP A 206 18.69 8.08 -6.73
C ASP A 206 18.32 6.63 -6.40
N TYR A 207 17.21 6.15 -6.98
CA TYR A 207 16.88 4.72 -6.94
C TYR A 207 17.91 3.94 -7.77
N PRO A 208 18.64 2.97 -7.21
CA PRO A 208 19.22 1.91 -8.01
C PRO A 208 18.07 1.15 -8.69
N ASP A 209 18.23 0.83 -9.98
CA ASP A 209 17.34 -0.11 -10.66
C ASP A 209 17.13 -1.37 -9.80
N GLY A 210 15.88 -1.65 -9.39
CA GLY A 210 15.53 -2.91 -8.71
C GLY A 210 14.77 -2.80 -7.38
N LEU A 211 14.56 -1.61 -6.81
CA LEU A 211 13.63 -1.44 -5.69
C LEU A 211 12.19 -1.24 -6.20
N ASP A 212 11.27 -2.00 -5.63
CA ASP A 212 9.86 -2.03 -6.03
C ASP A 212 9.19 -0.68 -5.74
N LYS A 213 9.03 0.18 -6.77
CA LYS A 213 8.32 1.48 -6.72
C LYS A 213 6.82 1.36 -6.37
N HIS A 214 6.40 0.17 -5.98
CA HIS A 214 5.07 -0.16 -5.52
C HIS A 214 5.05 -0.57 -4.04
N SER A 215 6.22 -0.73 -3.42
CA SER A 215 6.36 -0.99 -1.99
C SER A 215 6.19 0.29 -1.17
N ALA A 216 5.46 0.17 -0.05
CA ALA A 216 5.36 1.17 1.00
C ALA A 216 6.54 1.11 2.00
N LEU A 217 7.46 0.15 1.81
CA LEU A 217 8.64 -0.09 2.63
C LEU A 217 9.88 0.36 1.89
N PHE A 218 10.66 1.24 2.51
CA PHE A 218 11.89 1.78 1.97
C PHE A 218 13.06 1.37 2.88
N PRO A 219 13.96 0.52 2.38
CA PRO A 219 15.11 0.07 3.14
C PRO A 219 16.15 1.20 3.22
N CYS A 220 16.55 1.52 4.44
CA CYS A 220 17.74 2.28 4.79
C CYS A 220 17.67 3.79 4.52
N VAL A 221 16.96 4.48 5.41
CA VAL A 221 17.27 5.88 5.69
C VAL A 221 18.41 5.93 6.71
N HIS A 222 19.42 6.76 6.45
CA HIS A 222 20.47 7.09 7.42
C HIS A 222 20.19 8.48 7.98
N GLU A 223 20.06 8.58 9.29
CA GLU A 223 19.91 9.88 9.96
C GLU A 223 21.16 10.15 10.80
N PRO A 224 21.93 11.21 10.51
CA PRO A 224 23.09 11.63 11.30
C PRO A 224 22.77 11.77 12.79
N ALA A 225 21.58 12.23 13.16
CA ALA A 225 21.15 12.34 14.55
C ALA A 225 21.04 10.97 15.28
N PHE A 226 20.98 9.85 14.55
CA PHE A 226 21.03 8.49 15.10
C PHE A 226 22.39 7.80 14.88
N GLY A 227 23.45 8.59 14.70
CA GLY A 227 24.80 8.08 14.52
C GLY A 227 24.98 7.31 13.21
N GLY A 228 24.19 7.63 12.18
CA GLY A 228 24.27 6.99 10.87
C GLY A 228 23.83 5.53 10.87
N LYS A 229 22.99 5.11 11.83
CA LYS A 229 22.42 3.76 11.83
C LYS A 229 21.35 3.63 10.73
N PRO A 230 21.31 2.50 10.00
CA PRO A 230 20.26 2.25 9.03
C PRO A 230 18.91 2.09 9.72
N MET A 231 17.88 2.69 9.12
CA MET A 231 16.49 2.60 9.56
C MET A 231 15.59 2.18 8.41
N ILE A 232 14.40 1.67 8.73
CA ILE A 232 13.40 1.32 7.72
C ILE A 232 12.25 2.31 7.84
N ALA A 233 11.91 2.95 6.71
CA ALA A 233 10.73 3.79 6.62
C ALA A 233 9.55 2.96 6.09
N LYS A 234 8.41 3.05 6.79
CA LYS A 234 7.14 2.50 6.33
C LYS A 234 6.15 3.64 6.15
N LEU A 235 5.67 3.83 4.92
CA LEU A 235 4.92 5.02 4.53
C LEU A 235 3.50 4.70 4.05
N TRP A 236 2.55 5.52 4.48
CA TRP A 236 1.26 5.72 3.84
C TRP A 236 1.40 6.71 2.69
N LEU A 237 1.69 6.15 1.52
CA LEU A 237 2.20 6.93 0.39
C LEU A 237 1.18 7.80 -0.33
N THR A 238 -0.12 7.55 -0.19
CA THR A 238 -1.15 8.38 -0.84
C THR A 238 -2.37 8.60 0.06
N PRO A 239 -2.88 9.84 0.14
CA PRO A 239 -4.18 10.15 0.75
C PRO A 239 -5.36 9.33 0.23
N ALA A 240 -5.25 8.77 -0.98
CA ALA A 240 -6.28 7.93 -1.57
C ALA A 240 -6.32 6.50 -0.98
N CYS A 241 -5.28 6.09 -0.25
CA CYS A 241 -5.24 4.80 0.44
C CYS A 241 -5.85 4.93 1.83
N ILE A 242 -6.52 3.88 2.29
CA ILE A 242 -7.08 3.82 3.64
C ILE A 242 -5.92 3.70 4.66
N PRO A 243 -5.77 4.63 5.62
CA PRO A 243 -4.64 4.64 6.55
C PRO A 243 -4.72 3.58 7.65
N ARG A 244 -5.89 2.94 7.85
CA ARG A 244 -6.15 2.00 8.97
C ARG A 244 -5.05 0.96 9.20
N GLY A 245 -4.43 0.46 8.14
CA GLY A 245 -3.33 -0.50 8.26
C GLY A 245 -2.11 0.09 8.96
N ILE A 246 -1.65 1.27 8.55
CA ILE A 246 -0.48 1.91 9.18
C ILE A 246 -0.79 2.38 10.60
N GLU A 247 -2.02 2.86 10.84
CA GLU A 247 -2.47 3.29 12.17
C GLU A 247 -2.50 2.12 13.15
N THR A 248 -3.07 0.99 12.74
CA THR A 248 -3.13 -0.25 13.52
C THR A 248 -1.73 -0.72 13.88
N GLU A 249 -0.82 -0.70 12.90
CA GLU A 249 0.56 -1.08 13.10
C GLU A 249 1.28 -0.18 14.10
N MET A 250 1.18 1.15 13.97
CA MET A 250 1.79 2.10 14.90
C MET A 250 1.27 1.92 16.34
N MET A 251 -0.02 1.65 16.52
CA MET A 251 -0.60 1.34 17.83
C MET A 251 -0.08 0.01 18.40
N ALA A 252 0.06 -1.01 17.55
CA ALA A 252 0.61 -2.31 17.96
C ALA A 252 2.08 -2.22 18.36
N TYR A 253 2.89 -1.47 17.61
CA TYR A 253 4.27 -1.14 18.01
C TYR A 253 4.31 -0.37 19.34
N ARG A 254 3.30 0.47 19.62
CA ARG A 254 3.20 1.19 20.90
C ARG A 254 3.01 0.27 22.06
N ALA A 255 2.08 -0.66 21.92
CA ALA A 255 1.79 -1.64 22.94
C ALA A 255 2.99 -2.58 23.19
N ALA A 256 3.79 -2.87 22.17
CA ALA A 256 4.97 -3.73 22.27
C ALA A 256 6.28 -2.99 22.59
N ALA A 257 6.26 -1.67 22.78
CA ALA A 257 7.45 -0.89 23.04
C ALA A 257 8.21 -1.42 24.27
N GLY A 258 9.52 -1.66 24.13
CA GLY A 258 10.38 -2.16 25.20
C GLY A 258 10.27 -3.66 25.52
N THR A 259 9.38 -4.40 24.85
CA THR A 259 9.24 -5.86 25.08
C THR A 259 10.32 -6.69 24.39
N GLY A 260 11.01 -6.12 23.39
CA GLY A 260 11.94 -6.85 22.53
C GLY A 260 11.28 -7.83 21.54
N LEU A 261 9.95 -7.77 21.37
CA LEU A 261 9.19 -8.63 20.44
C LEU A 261 9.01 -8.03 19.05
N THR A 262 9.30 -6.74 18.89
CA THR A 262 9.20 -5.99 17.63
C THR A 262 10.46 -5.13 17.47
N PRO A 263 10.84 -4.75 16.23
CA PRO A 263 11.85 -3.71 16.03
C PRO A 263 11.48 -2.42 16.76
N GLU A 264 12.46 -1.64 17.18
CA GLU A 264 12.16 -0.37 17.87
C GLU A 264 11.47 0.63 16.95
N PHE A 265 10.40 1.27 17.45
CA PHE A 265 9.81 2.45 16.83
C PHE A 265 10.69 3.67 17.11
N ILE A 266 11.19 4.30 16.05
CA ILE A 266 12.16 5.40 16.14
C ILE A 266 11.43 6.74 16.16
N GLY A 267 10.52 6.96 15.22
CA GLY A 267 9.76 8.21 15.14
C GLY A 267 8.84 8.26 13.94
N HIS A 268 8.15 9.38 13.79
CA HIS A 268 7.21 9.62 12.72
C HIS A 268 7.92 10.12 11.47
N VAL A 269 7.43 9.71 10.31
CA VAL A 269 7.80 10.37 9.04
C VAL A 269 6.70 11.35 8.69
N THR A 270 7.10 12.57 8.36
CA THR A 270 6.21 13.68 8.05
C THR A 270 6.44 14.20 6.65
N GLU A 271 5.39 14.78 6.08
CA GLU A 271 5.42 15.47 4.81
C GLU A 271 4.69 16.79 5.02
N ARG A 272 5.42 17.91 5.02
CA ARG A 272 4.84 19.24 5.28
C ARG A 272 4.05 19.28 6.60
N GLY A 273 4.63 18.68 7.64
CA GLY A 273 4.03 18.59 8.97
C GLY A 273 2.93 17.54 9.14
N ARG A 274 2.46 16.90 8.06
CA ARG A 274 1.49 15.78 8.15
C ARG A 274 2.23 14.47 8.35
N VAL A 275 1.85 13.67 9.34
CA VAL A 275 2.41 12.31 9.50
C VAL A 275 1.97 11.42 8.35
N VAL A 276 2.93 10.85 7.66
CA VAL A 276 2.75 9.95 6.50
C VAL A 276 3.32 8.57 6.74
N GLY A 277 3.87 8.29 7.92
CA GLY A 277 4.40 6.99 8.26
C GLY A 277 5.30 7.01 9.48
N PHE A 278 6.18 6.02 9.58
CA PHE A 278 7.11 5.91 10.69
C PHE A 278 8.43 5.27 10.29
N LEU A 279 9.44 5.53 11.12
CA LEU A 279 10.76 4.90 11.08
C LEU A 279 10.83 3.81 12.16
N MET A 280 11.45 2.70 11.80
CA MET A 280 11.76 1.61 12.72
C MET A 280 13.20 1.12 12.58
N GLU A 281 13.70 0.44 13.60
CA GLU A 281 15.02 -0.18 13.62
C GLU A 281 15.23 -1.08 12.39
N CYS A 282 16.34 -0.87 11.67
CA CYS A 282 16.84 -1.88 10.74
C CYS A 282 17.59 -2.95 11.55
N VAL A 283 16.92 -4.06 11.84
CA VAL A 283 17.45 -5.13 12.68
C VAL A 283 18.62 -5.85 11.99
N GLN A 284 19.85 -5.36 12.24
CA GLN A 284 21.07 -5.93 11.67
C GLN A 284 21.29 -7.37 12.12
N GLY A 285 21.78 -8.21 11.19
CA GLY A 285 22.02 -9.64 11.41
C GLY A 285 20.76 -10.50 11.48
N ALA A 286 19.57 -9.90 11.39
CA ALA A 286 18.34 -10.67 11.32
C ALA A 286 18.14 -11.29 9.94
N ARG A 287 17.51 -12.46 9.92
CA ARG A 287 17.18 -13.20 8.70
C ARG A 287 15.71 -13.56 8.67
N LYS A 288 15.17 -13.91 7.50
CA LYS A 288 13.85 -14.55 7.44
C LYS A 288 13.90 -15.92 8.15
N PRO A 289 12.78 -16.41 8.70
CA PRO A 289 12.68 -17.81 9.13
C PRO A 289 13.03 -18.71 7.94
N VAL A 290 13.73 -19.82 8.15
CA VAL A 290 14.08 -20.82 7.11
C VAL A 290 13.99 -22.23 7.66
N TRP A 291 14.17 -22.41 8.96
CA TRP A 291 14.23 -23.72 9.60
C TRP A 291 12.93 -24.03 10.32
N ARG A 292 12.63 -25.32 10.50
CA ARG A 292 11.49 -25.77 11.32
C ARG A 292 11.51 -25.19 12.74
N ARG A 293 12.69 -25.08 13.37
CA ARG A 293 12.87 -24.43 14.69
C ARG A 293 12.50 -22.95 14.71
N ASP A 294 12.61 -22.27 13.57
CA ASP A 294 12.24 -20.86 13.48
C ASP A 294 10.71 -20.70 13.52
N ARG A 295 9.96 -21.67 12.96
CA ARG A 295 8.49 -21.69 13.03
C ARG A 295 8.02 -21.74 14.48
N GLU A 296 8.65 -22.59 15.29
CA GLU A 296 8.37 -22.65 16.74
C GLU A 296 8.66 -21.31 17.43
N SER A 297 9.82 -20.71 17.11
CA SER A 297 10.20 -19.41 17.67
C SER A 297 9.22 -18.30 17.28
N CYS A 298 8.68 -18.33 16.05
CA CYS A 298 7.67 -17.39 15.57
C CYS A 298 6.34 -17.59 16.30
N ARG A 299 5.92 -18.84 16.53
CA ARG A 299 4.70 -19.15 17.28
C ARG A 299 4.79 -18.62 18.70
N GLU A 300 5.90 -18.89 19.37
CA GLU A 300 6.14 -18.41 20.73
C GLU A 300 6.17 -16.88 20.78
N ALA A 301 6.75 -16.21 19.78
CA ALA A 301 6.74 -14.74 19.72
C ALA A 301 5.32 -14.17 19.59
N VAL A 302 4.42 -14.79 18.81
CA VAL A 302 3.01 -14.37 18.72
C VAL A 302 2.31 -14.52 20.07
N LYS A 303 2.53 -15.64 20.76
CA LYS A 303 1.97 -15.88 22.09
C LYS A 303 2.46 -14.84 23.10
N ARG A 304 3.78 -14.62 23.19
CA ARG A 304 4.37 -13.62 24.08
C ARG A 304 3.91 -12.21 23.76
N PHE A 305 3.69 -11.89 22.48
CA PHE A 305 3.14 -10.61 22.06
C PHE A 305 1.72 -10.42 22.59
N TYR A 306 0.86 -11.43 22.47
CA TYR A 306 -0.48 -11.40 23.04
C TYR A 306 -0.45 -11.27 24.58
N GLU A 307 0.33 -12.10 25.26
CA GLU A 307 0.43 -12.08 26.73
C GLU A 307 0.93 -10.74 27.26
N ALA A 308 1.90 -10.11 26.58
CA ALA A 308 2.48 -8.85 27.02
C ALA A 308 1.58 -7.63 26.72
N THR A 309 0.77 -7.67 25.66
CA THR A 309 0.12 -6.47 25.12
C THR A 309 -1.41 -6.55 25.03
N GLY A 310 -1.96 -7.76 25.07
CA GLY A 310 -3.36 -8.06 24.73
C GLY A 310 -3.68 -7.93 23.22
N TRP A 311 -2.73 -7.51 22.39
CA TRP A 311 -2.90 -7.47 20.94
C TRP A 311 -2.66 -8.83 20.34
N LEU A 312 -3.44 -9.20 19.32
CA LEU A 312 -3.27 -10.48 18.62
C LEU A 312 -3.09 -10.25 17.13
N ARG A 313 -2.10 -10.90 16.51
CA ARG A 313 -1.98 -10.90 15.06
C ARG A 313 -3.04 -11.81 14.44
N ALA A 314 -3.78 -11.30 13.44
CA ALA A 314 -4.74 -12.11 12.70
C ALA A 314 -4.04 -13.25 11.94
N ASP A 315 -4.70 -14.40 11.78
CA ASP A 315 -4.12 -15.62 11.19
C ASP A 315 -3.55 -15.37 9.79
N LYS A 316 -4.30 -14.68 8.93
CA LYS A 316 -3.83 -14.29 7.58
C LYS A 316 -2.53 -13.47 7.59
N GLY A 317 -2.18 -12.84 8.71
CA GLY A 317 -0.95 -12.07 8.93
C GLY A 317 0.21 -12.89 9.49
N ASN A 318 -0.01 -14.12 9.98
CA ASN A 318 1.01 -15.04 10.53
C ASN A 318 1.81 -15.75 9.42
N ARG A 319 2.27 -15.00 8.42
CA ARG A 319 3.06 -15.51 7.30
C ARG A 319 4.55 -15.42 7.60
N ARG A 320 5.34 -16.35 7.08
CA ARG A 320 6.80 -16.41 7.25
C ARG A 320 7.54 -15.09 6.98
N HIS A 321 7.09 -14.30 6.00
CA HIS A 321 7.73 -13.02 5.67
C HIS A 321 7.46 -11.90 6.69
N ASN A 322 6.51 -12.07 7.61
CA ASN A 322 6.16 -11.10 8.67
C ASN A 322 6.92 -11.34 9.99
N PHE A 323 7.99 -12.12 9.90
CA PHE A 323 8.90 -12.38 11.00
C PHE A 323 10.34 -12.13 10.58
N LEU A 324 11.16 -11.80 11.58
CA LEU A 324 12.61 -11.75 11.50
C LEU A 324 13.17 -12.63 12.61
N ILE A 325 14.23 -13.39 12.33
CA ILE A 325 14.95 -14.19 13.32
C ILE A 325 16.28 -13.52 13.61
N LYS A 326 16.53 -13.19 14.87
CA LYS A 326 17.79 -12.64 15.37
C LYS A 326 18.20 -13.40 16.63
N ASP A 327 19.41 -13.95 16.62
CA ASP A 327 19.97 -14.72 17.76
C ASP A 327 19.05 -15.85 18.25
N GLY A 328 18.31 -16.48 17.33
CA GLY A 328 17.35 -17.54 17.63
C GLY A 328 15.97 -17.07 18.10
N ASN A 329 15.78 -15.77 18.35
CA ASN A 329 14.50 -15.19 18.72
C ASN A 329 13.78 -14.62 17.50
N ALA A 330 12.44 -14.72 17.51
CA ALA A 330 11.61 -14.14 16.46
C ALA A 330 11.09 -12.75 16.86
N LEU A 331 11.16 -11.82 15.91
CA LEU A 331 10.57 -10.48 15.99
C LEU A 331 9.38 -10.40 15.03
N LEU A 332 8.30 -9.78 15.48
CA LEU A 332 7.12 -9.50 14.68
C LEU A 332 7.31 -8.20 13.89
N ILE A 333 7.03 -8.25 12.59
CA ILE A 333 6.99 -7.07 11.69
C ILE A 333 5.73 -7.11 10.83
N ASP A 334 5.29 -5.99 10.28
CA ASP A 334 4.02 -5.88 9.55
C ASP A 334 2.82 -6.22 10.45
N LEU A 335 2.50 -5.30 11.36
CA LEU A 335 1.38 -5.42 12.30
C LEU A 335 0.09 -4.74 11.81
N SER A 336 -0.01 -4.47 10.51
CA SER A 336 -1.12 -3.73 9.92
C SER A 336 -2.48 -4.44 10.01
N THR A 337 -2.46 -5.74 10.30
CA THR A 337 -3.65 -6.59 10.51
C THR A 337 -3.82 -7.05 11.97
N ALA A 338 -3.06 -6.48 12.91
CA ALA A 338 -3.20 -6.80 14.32
C ALA A 338 -4.58 -6.39 14.86
N LEU A 339 -5.11 -7.20 15.76
CA LEU A 339 -6.34 -6.94 16.48
C LEU A 339 -5.99 -6.33 17.83
N SER A 340 -6.57 -5.16 18.11
CA SER A 340 -6.47 -4.52 19.43
C SER A 340 -7.13 -5.39 20.51
N PRO A 341 -6.79 -5.20 21.80
CA PRO A 341 -7.41 -5.93 22.90
C PRO A 341 -8.94 -5.86 22.87
N ALA A 342 -9.50 -4.69 22.55
CA ALA A 342 -10.95 -4.52 22.42
C ALA A 342 -11.55 -5.35 21.27
N ASN A 343 -10.83 -5.52 20.16
CA ASN A 343 -11.27 -6.36 19.05
C ASN A 343 -11.12 -7.86 19.37
N VAL A 344 -10.11 -8.24 20.15
CA VAL A 344 -9.93 -9.61 20.63
C VAL A 344 -11.05 -10.00 21.60
N GLN A 345 -11.41 -9.11 22.54
CA GLN A 345 -12.48 -9.37 23.52
C GLN A 345 -13.86 -9.58 22.90
N ARG A 346 -14.11 -9.07 21.69
CA ARG A 346 -15.37 -9.28 20.96
C ARG A 346 -15.46 -10.65 20.28
N ARG A 347 -14.40 -11.46 20.36
CA ARG A 347 -14.36 -12.79 19.75
C ARG A 347 -15.01 -13.82 20.67
N PRO A 348 -15.50 -14.94 20.11
CA PRO A 348 -16.04 -16.03 20.91
C PRO A 348 -15.04 -16.55 21.95
N GLN A 349 -15.54 -17.10 23.06
CA GLN A 349 -14.70 -17.77 24.05
C GLN A 349 -13.93 -18.93 23.40
N GLY A 350 -12.66 -19.12 23.76
CA GLY A 350 -11.80 -20.15 23.17
C GLY A 350 -11.12 -19.75 21.86
N TRP A 351 -11.54 -18.64 21.24
CA TRP A 351 -11.00 -18.20 19.94
C TRP A 351 -9.52 -17.83 20.02
N VAL A 352 -9.06 -17.25 21.13
CA VAL A 352 -7.64 -16.90 21.29
C VAL A 352 -6.80 -18.17 21.42
N GLU A 353 -7.27 -19.14 22.20
CA GLU A 353 -6.60 -20.43 22.40
C GLU A 353 -6.52 -21.22 21.09
N GLU A 354 -7.58 -21.20 20.28
CA GLU A 354 -7.60 -21.74 18.93
C GLU A 354 -6.55 -21.04 18.05
N MET A 355 -6.57 -19.70 17.98
CA MET A 355 -5.65 -18.91 17.17
C MET A 355 -4.16 -19.05 17.58
N LEU A 356 -3.88 -19.23 18.87
CA LEU A 356 -2.53 -19.45 19.38
C LEU A 356 -2.10 -20.93 19.28
N GLY A 357 -3.07 -21.85 19.27
CA GLY A 357 -2.87 -23.29 19.12
C GLY A 357 -2.76 -23.74 17.66
N GLU A 358 -3.31 -22.96 16.72
CA GLU A 358 -3.20 -23.20 15.29
C GLU A 358 -1.73 -23.21 14.85
N ASP A 359 -1.36 -24.28 14.15
CA ASP A 359 -0.03 -24.43 13.60
C ASP A 359 0.11 -23.39 12.48
N LEU A 360 0.96 -22.36 12.65
CA LEU A 360 1.12 -21.23 11.72
C LEU A 360 0.93 -21.68 10.27
N GLY A 361 -0.19 -21.31 9.61
CA GLY A 361 -0.87 -22.09 8.55
C GLY A 361 -0.09 -22.45 7.27
N GLY A 362 -0.81 -22.79 6.19
CA GLY A 362 -0.25 -23.38 4.95
C GLY A 362 0.83 -22.57 4.19
N CYS A 363 1.13 -21.33 4.59
CA CYS A 363 2.22 -20.50 4.05
C CYS A 363 3.60 -20.80 4.67
N TRP A 364 3.72 -21.88 5.44
CA TRP A 364 4.96 -22.31 6.12
C TRP A 364 5.56 -23.60 5.54
N SER A 365 5.14 -24.03 4.35
CA SER A 365 5.82 -25.11 3.62
C SER A 365 7.29 -24.74 3.40
N LEU A 366 8.17 -25.71 3.69
CA LEU A 366 9.62 -25.59 3.53
C LEU A 366 10.05 -25.95 2.11
#